data_AF-A0A8S9XGN0-F1
#
_entry.id   AF-A0A8S9XGN0-F1
#
_cell.length_a   1.000
_cell.length_b   1.000
_cell.length_c   1.000
_cell.angle_alpha   90.00
_cell.angle_beta   90.00
_cell.angle_gamma   90.00
#
_symmetry.space_group_name_H-M   'P 1'
#
loop_
_entity.id
_entity.type
_entity.pdbx_description
1 polymer ?
#
loop_
_entity_poly.entity_id
_entity_poly.type
_entity_poly.pdbx_seq_one_letter_code
_entity_poly.pdbx_strand_id
1 'polypeptide(L)'
;MFVTNVMNNSRNSTSGVTADDKRGKHSKPHKHSAQKIELVRNHIKSFPLYKSHYTLRESTRLYLPPHLSLRKMYREYSRVDEAPVSRKIYEKEFRKMKIYFKKPKVDTCNKCDILALKLKVSSDDEERAQIQREIDDHHAHADVTYLQKKEEKGSFKKLALRDVSKETTIVKVPPFERALEEKL
;
A
#
# COMPACT_ATOMS: atom_id res chain seq x y z
N MET A 1 22.40 23.23 -33.66
CA MET A 1 21.30 22.56 -34.40
C MET A 1 19.90 23.14 -34.11
N PHE A 2 19.77 24.46 -33.91
CA PHE A 2 18.44 25.12 -33.76
C PHE A 2 18.12 26.01 -34.98
N VAL A 3 19.10 26.80 -35.43
CA VAL A 3 18.98 27.72 -36.57
C VAL A 3 18.58 27.00 -37.88
N THR A 4 19.14 25.82 -38.13
CA THR A 4 18.87 25.02 -39.33
C THR A 4 17.41 24.54 -39.42
N ASN A 5 16.79 24.26 -38.28
CA ASN A 5 15.42 23.73 -38.23
C ASN A 5 14.38 24.85 -38.45
N VAL A 6 14.66 26.06 -37.95
CA VAL A 6 13.85 27.27 -38.22
C VAL A 6 13.90 27.63 -39.70
N MET A 7 15.10 27.60 -40.30
CA MET A 7 15.27 27.87 -41.73
C MET A 7 14.56 26.84 -42.61
N ASN A 8 14.59 25.55 -42.26
CA ASN A 8 13.83 24.53 -42.99
C ASN A 8 12.31 24.71 -42.86
N ASN A 9 11.80 25.07 -41.67
CA ASN A 9 10.37 25.34 -41.47
C ASN A 9 9.89 26.59 -42.24
N SER A 10 10.72 27.63 -42.30
CA SER A 10 10.46 28.85 -43.08
C SER A 10 10.47 28.57 -44.60
N ARG A 11 11.35 27.69 -45.09
CA ARG A 11 11.43 27.32 -46.53
C ARG A 11 10.26 26.47 -47.02
N ASN A 12 9.63 25.68 -46.15
CA ASN A 12 8.39 24.95 -46.46
C ASN A 12 7.12 25.83 -46.31
N SER A 13 7.33 27.05 -45.80
CA SER A 13 6.49 28.24 -45.80
C SER A 13 6.00 28.80 -47.14
N THR A 14 4.74 28.65 -47.57
CA THR A 14 4.27 29.35 -48.79
C THR A 14 4.29 30.89 -48.65
N SER A 15 4.15 31.41 -47.42
CA SER A 15 4.09 32.85 -47.15
C SER A 15 5.31 33.39 -46.38
N GLY A 16 6.38 32.60 -46.24
CA GLY A 16 7.60 32.98 -45.50
C GLY A 16 7.44 33.10 -43.97
N VAL A 17 6.20 33.13 -43.46
CA VAL A 17 5.87 33.11 -42.03
C VAL A 17 6.02 31.70 -41.48
N THR A 18 6.88 31.52 -40.48
CA THR A 18 7.10 30.23 -39.83
C THR A 18 5.85 29.78 -39.07
N ALA A 19 5.42 28.53 -39.27
CA ALA A 19 4.35 27.96 -38.48
C ALA A 19 4.72 27.89 -36.99
N ASP A 20 3.71 28.00 -36.12
CA ASP A 20 3.87 27.92 -34.66
C ASP A 20 4.70 26.69 -34.25
N ASP A 21 5.55 26.87 -33.23
CA ASP A 21 6.33 25.78 -32.66
C ASP A 21 5.39 24.70 -32.09
N LYS A 22 5.52 23.47 -32.63
CA LYS A 22 4.75 22.29 -32.23
C LYS A 22 5.54 21.34 -31.32
N ARG A 23 6.74 21.71 -30.88
CA ARG A 23 7.50 20.94 -29.88
C ARG A 23 6.65 20.71 -28.63
N GLY A 24 6.69 19.48 -28.11
CA GLY A 24 5.92 19.09 -26.93
C GLY A 24 4.40 18.96 -27.12
N LYS A 25 3.85 19.28 -28.29
CA LYS A 25 2.40 19.18 -28.58
C LYS A 25 1.95 17.80 -29.09
N HIS A 26 2.83 16.80 -29.10
CA HIS A 26 2.48 15.44 -29.52
C HIS A 26 1.68 14.70 -28.45
N SER A 27 0.57 14.08 -28.85
CA SER A 27 -0.14 13.14 -27.99
C SER A 27 0.75 11.94 -27.68
N LYS A 28 0.74 11.49 -26.43
CA LYS A 28 1.50 10.31 -26.02
C LYS A 28 1.06 9.09 -26.86
N PRO A 29 1.98 8.44 -27.60
CA PRO A 29 1.62 7.38 -28.55
C PRO A 29 0.97 6.16 -27.86
N HIS A 30 1.28 5.94 -26.58
CA HIS A 30 0.73 4.82 -25.78
C HIS A 30 -0.46 5.23 -24.90
N LYS A 31 -1.16 6.32 -25.26
CA LYS A 31 -2.39 6.71 -24.55
C LYS A 31 -3.53 5.79 -25.01
N HIS A 32 -4.06 4.99 -24.09
CA HIS A 32 -5.25 4.19 -24.36
C HIS A 32 -6.50 5.06 -24.50
N SER A 33 -7.46 4.61 -25.32
CA SER A 33 -8.74 5.28 -25.49
C SER A 33 -9.50 5.36 -24.16
N ALA A 34 -10.32 6.39 -23.99
CA ALA A 34 -11.15 6.56 -22.80
C ALA A 34 -12.09 5.36 -22.57
N GLN A 35 -12.63 4.81 -23.67
CA GLN A 35 -13.48 3.61 -23.67
C GLN A 35 -12.78 2.40 -23.04
N LYS A 36 -11.53 2.09 -23.43
CA LYS A 36 -10.77 0.97 -22.83
C LYS A 36 -10.54 1.15 -21.34
N ILE A 37 -10.28 2.39 -20.91
CA ILE A 37 -10.10 2.70 -19.49
C ILE A 37 -11.41 2.50 -18.71
N GLU A 38 -12.54 2.84 -19.31
CA GLU A 38 -13.86 2.65 -18.72
C GLU A 38 -14.23 1.18 -18.59
N LEU A 39 -13.96 0.35 -19.61
CA LEU A 39 -14.13 -1.11 -19.54
C LEU A 39 -13.37 -1.72 -18.36
N VAL A 40 -12.12 -1.30 -18.16
CA VAL A 40 -11.30 -1.74 -17.00
C VAL A 40 -11.95 -1.35 -15.68
N ARG A 41 -12.46 -0.12 -15.56
CA ARG A 41 -13.14 0.34 -14.34
C ARG A 41 -14.43 -0.42 -14.08
N ASN A 42 -15.20 -0.70 -15.13
CA ASN A 42 -16.44 -1.46 -15.02
C ASN A 42 -16.17 -2.90 -14.58
N HIS A 43 -15.12 -3.53 -15.13
CA HIS A 43 -14.65 -4.84 -14.68
C HIS A 43 -14.19 -4.83 -13.21
N ILE A 44 -13.49 -3.78 -12.74
CA ILE A 44 -13.11 -3.70 -11.31
C ILE A 44 -14.34 -3.55 -10.41
N LYS A 45 -15.37 -2.82 -10.86
CA LYS A 45 -16.62 -2.60 -10.10
C LYS A 45 -17.56 -3.81 -10.10
N SER A 46 -17.41 -4.76 -11.02
CA SER A 46 -18.25 -5.96 -11.05
C SER A 46 -17.96 -6.91 -9.89
N PHE A 47 -16.79 -6.80 -9.24
CA PHE A 47 -16.47 -7.57 -8.05
C PHE A 47 -17.18 -7.01 -6.80
N PRO A 48 -17.56 -7.87 -5.85
CA PRO A 48 -18.19 -7.42 -4.62
C PRO A 48 -17.21 -6.60 -3.77
N LEU A 49 -17.64 -5.39 -3.40
CA LEU A 49 -16.87 -4.43 -2.61
C LEU A 49 -17.54 -4.22 -1.26
N TYR A 50 -16.75 -4.21 -0.19
CA TYR A 50 -17.26 -4.10 1.17
C TYR A 50 -16.60 -2.94 1.91
N LYS A 51 -17.35 -2.27 2.78
CA LYS A 51 -16.79 -1.34 3.77
C LYS A 51 -16.34 -2.13 5.00
N SER A 52 -15.26 -1.70 5.61
CA SER A 52 -14.79 -2.33 6.86
C SER A 52 -15.68 -1.87 8.02
N HIS A 53 -16.47 -2.79 8.57
CA HIS A 53 -17.38 -2.54 9.70
C HIS A 53 -16.65 -2.23 11.02
N TYR A 54 -15.44 -2.77 11.19
CA TYR A 54 -14.70 -2.73 12.47
C TYR A 54 -13.69 -1.58 12.59
N THR A 55 -13.53 -0.77 11.55
CA THR A 55 -12.68 0.43 11.60
C THR A 55 -13.55 1.66 11.79
N LEU A 56 -12.99 2.70 12.44
CA LEU A 56 -13.63 3.98 12.79
C LEU A 56 -14.86 4.32 11.94
N ARG A 57 -15.93 4.73 12.62
CA ARG A 57 -17.32 4.99 12.16
C ARG A 57 -17.46 5.74 10.81
N GLU A 58 -16.39 6.38 10.32
CA GLU A 58 -16.35 7.22 9.11
C GLU A 58 -15.35 6.74 8.03
N SER A 59 -14.90 5.48 8.04
CA SER A 59 -13.96 5.04 7.01
C SER A 59 -14.62 4.93 5.63
N THR A 60 -14.14 5.69 4.65
CA THR A 60 -14.58 5.67 3.23
C THR A 60 -13.90 4.57 2.40
N ARG A 61 -13.08 3.73 3.03
CA ARG A 61 -12.25 2.73 2.35
C ARG A 61 -13.09 1.52 1.91
N LEU A 62 -12.93 1.15 0.65
CA LEU A 62 -13.55 -0.04 0.05
C LEU A 62 -12.54 -1.19 -0.01
N TYR A 63 -13.03 -2.39 0.29
CA TYR A 63 -12.24 -3.60 0.37
C TYR A 63 -12.79 -4.69 -0.54
N LEU A 64 -11.88 -5.36 -1.24
CA LEU A 64 -12.13 -6.61 -1.95
C LEU A 64 -11.91 -7.82 -1.01
N PRO A 65 -12.60 -8.94 -1.27
CA PRO A 65 -12.36 -10.20 -0.59
C PRO A 65 -10.87 -10.62 -0.55
N PRO A 66 -10.42 -11.29 0.53
CA PRO A 66 -9.02 -11.70 0.70
C PRO A 66 -8.55 -12.76 -0.30
N HIS A 67 -9.48 -13.55 -0.87
CA HIS A 67 -9.15 -14.61 -1.83
C HIS A 67 -8.88 -14.06 -3.25
N LEU A 68 -9.30 -12.82 -3.52
CA LEU A 68 -9.02 -12.12 -4.77
C LEU A 68 -7.65 -11.47 -4.73
N SER A 69 -6.98 -11.49 -5.87
CA SER A 69 -5.73 -10.77 -6.07
C SER A 69 -5.76 -10.05 -7.41
N LEU A 70 -4.95 -9.01 -7.54
CA LEU A 70 -4.86 -8.25 -8.78
C LEU A 70 -4.52 -9.13 -9.99
N ARG A 71 -3.69 -10.17 -9.77
CA ARG A 71 -3.35 -11.17 -10.80
C ARG A 71 -4.56 -11.99 -11.21
N LYS A 72 -5.38 -12.47 -10.26
CA LYS A 72 -6.61 -13.23 -10.56
C LYS A 72 -7.61 -12.36 -11.31
N MET A 73 -7.86 -11.14 -10.82
CA MET A 73 -8.78 -10.21 -11.47
C MET A 73 -8.36 -9.90 -12.91
N TYR A 74 -7.07 -9.61 -13.13
CA TYR A 74 -6.56 -9.34 -14.47
C TYR A 74 -6.71 -10.55 -15.41
N ARG A 75 -6.51 -11.77 -14.89
CA ARG A 75 -6.70 -12.99 -15.68
C ARG A 75 -8.14 -13.15 -16.13
N GLU A 76 -9.12 -12.88 -15.26
CA GLU A 76 -10.53 -12.91 -15.67
C GLU A 76 -10.85 -11.81 -16.68
N TYR A 77 -10.32 -10.60 -16.50
CA TYR A 77 -10.45 -9.51 -17.47
C TYR A 77 -9.93 -9.90 -18.86
N SER A 78 -8.74 -10.49 -18.93
CA SER A 78 -8.12 -10.91 -20.20
C SER A 78 -8.83 -12.08 -20.90
N ARG A 79 -9.78 -12.74 -20.23
CA ARG A 79 -10.62 -13.78 -20.84
C ARG A 79 -11.88 -13.21 -21.47
N VAL A 80 -12.35 -12.07 -20.97
CA VAL A 80 -13.59 -11.42 -21.41
C VAL A 80 -13.33 -10.45 -22.56
N ASP A 81 -12.19 -9.76 -22.55
CA ASP A 81 -11.82 -8.77 -23.56
C ASP A 81 -10.83 -9.38 -24.59
N GLU A 82 -11.14 -9.27 -25.88
CA GLU A 82 -10.31 -9.77 -26.98
C GLU A 82 -8.99 -8.99 -27.13
N ALA A 83 -8.96 -7.71 -26.71
CA ALA A 83 -7.80 -6.84 -26.83
C ALA A 83 -7.48 -6.12 -25.50
N PRO A 84 -7.09 -6.88 -24.45
CA PRO A 84 -6.98 -6.36 -23.09
C PRO A 84 -5.85 -5.34 -22.97
N VAL A 85 -6.04 -4.35 -22.09
CA VAL A 85 -4.96 -3.43 -21.71
C VAL A 85 -3.83 -4.17 -20.99
N SER A 86 -2.61 -3.63 -21.00
CA SER A 86 -1.52 -4.22 -20.24
C SER A 86 -1.79 -4.26 -18.73
N ARG A 87 -1.25 -5.28 -18.05
CA ARG A 87 -1.34 -5.44 -16.59
C ARG A 87 -0.93 -4.19 -15.81
N LYS A 88 0.09 -3.46 -16.27
CA LYS A 88 0.56 -2.22 -15.61
C LYS A 88 -0.52 -1.13 -15.62
N ILE A 89 -1.32 -1.04 -16.68
CA ILE A 89 -2.39 -0.06 -16.81
C ILE A 89 -3.58 -0.46 -15.95
N TYR A 90 -3.94 -1.74 -15.98
CA TYR A 90 -4.97 -2.29 -15.11
C TYR A 90 -4.66 -2.00 -13.63
N GLU A 91 -3.41 -2.24 -13.22
CA GLU A 91 -2.93 -1.91 -11.87
C GLU A 91 -2.99 -0.42 -11.55
N LYS A 92 -2.65 0.43 -12.51
CA LYS A 92 -2.73 1.89 -12.35
C LYS A 92 -4.16 2.35 -12.14
N GLU A 93 -5.11 1.86 -12.93
CA GLU A 93 -6.54 2.20 -12.76
C GLU A 93 -7.09 1.65 -11.45
N PHE A 94 -6.71 0.42 -11.04
CA PHE A 94 -7.05 -0.14 -9.74
C PHE A 94 -6.60 0.75 -8.57
N ARG A 95 -5.33 1.22 -8.59
CA ARG A 95 -4.79 2.11 -7.55
C ARG A 95 -5.49 3.47 -7.50
N LYS A 96 -5.96 3.99 -8.65
CA LYS A 96 -6.72 5.26 -8.72
C LYS A 96 -8.07 5.15 -8.01
N MET A 97 -8.72 3.99 -8.06
CA MET A 97 -10.02 3.77 -7.42
C MET A 97 -9.97 3.67 -5.89
N LYS A 98 -8.78 3.67 -5.28
CA LYS A 98 -8.59 3.59 -3.81
C LYS A 98 -9.28 2.36 -3.18
N ILE A 99 -9.27 1.24 -3.90
CA ILE A 99 -9.75 -0.06 -3.42
C ILE A 99 -8.57 -0.87 -2.89
N TYR A 100 -8.79 -1.61 -1.81
CA TYR A 100 -7.76 -2.39 -1.13
C TYR A 100 -8.17 -3.86 -1.02
N PHE A 101 -7.21 -4.77 -0.95
CA PHE A 101 -7.50 -6.17 -0.59
C PHE A 101 -7.68 -6.26 0.93
N LYS A 102 -8.77 -6.90 1.38
CA LYS A 102 -8.96 -7.19 2.80
C LYS A 102 -7.87 -8.18 3.22
N LYS A 103 -7.25 -7.94 4.37
CA LYS A 103 -6.38 -8.95 4.98
C LYS A 103 -7.23 -10.15 5.39
N PRO A 104 -6.71 -11.39 5.27
CA PRO A 104 -7.35 -12.54 5.90
C PRO A 104 -7.71 -12.20 7.35
N LYS A 105 -8.87 -12.68 7.81
CA LYS A 105 -9.26 -12.52 9.21
C LYS A 105 -8.14 -13.14 10.04
N VAL A 106 -7.60 -12.38 10.99
CA VAL A 106 -6.67 -12.93 11.96
C VAL A 106 -7.45 -14.00 12.72
N ASP A 107 -6.87 -15.19 12.87
CA ASP A 107 -7.51 -16.31 13.53
C ASP A 107 -8.10 -15.84 14.86
N THR A 108 -9.35 -16.24 15.09
CA THR A 108 -10.03 -16.02 16.36
C THR A 108 -9.19 -16.65 17.46
N CYS A 109 -9.22 -16.05 18.65
CA CYS A 109 -8.47 -16.61 19.77
C CYS A 109 -9.09 -17.98 20.11
N ASN A 110 -8.31 -19.06 19.95
CA ASN A 110 -8.78 -20.42 20.27
C ASN A 110 -9.36 -20.52 21.69
N LYS A 111 -8.82 -19.77 22.66
CA LYS A 111 -9.35 -19.72 24.03
C LYS A 111 -10.74 -19.10 24.07
N CYS A 112 -10.93 -17.95 23.39
CA CYS A 112 -12.25 -17.32 23.28
C CYS A 112 -13.26 -18.25 22.61
N ASP A 113 -12.87 -18.97 21.56
CA ASP A 113 -13.76 -19.88 20.85
C ASP A 113 -14.18 -21.07 21.74
N ILE A 114 -13.23 -21.65 22.50
CA ILE A 114 -13.51 -22.74 23.46
C ILE A 114 -14.42 -22.26 24.59
N LEU A 115 -14.13 -21.11 25.19
CA LEU A 115 -14.92 -20.57 26.30
C LEU A 115 -16.33 -20.16 25.85
N ALA A 116 -16.46 -19.57 24.66
CA ALA A 116 -17.76 -19.25 24.07
C ALA A 116 -18.58 -20.50 23.77
N LEU A 117 -17.94 -21.60 23.34
CA LEU A 117 -18.61 -22.88 23.16
C LEU A 117 -19.06 -23.47 24.50
N LYS A 118 -18.18 -23.47 25.51
CA LYS A 118 -18.52 -23.94 26.87
C LYS A 118 -19.71 -23.16 27.44
N LEU A 119 -19.71 -21.83 27.32
CA LEU A 119 -20.82 -20.98 27.80
C LEU A 119 -22.15 -21.31 27.11
N LYS A 120 -22.13 -21.71 25.84
CA LYS A 120 -23.33 -22.12 25.11
C LYS A 120 -23.84 -23.50 25.52
N VAL A 121 -22.95 -24.40 25.94
CA VAL A 121 -23.28 -25.79 26.27
C VAL A 121 -23.64 -25.96 27.75
N SER A 122 -23.02 -25.21 28.66
CA SER A 122 -23.31 -25.27 30.09
C SER A 122 -24.75 -24.81 30.39
N SER A 123 -25.50 -25.66 31.09
CA SER A 123 -26.87 -25.39 31.53
C SER A 123 -26.92 -24.83 32.95
N ASP A 124 -25.88 -25.08 33.76
CA ASP A 124 -25.77 -24.63 35.14
C ASP A 124 -25.32 -23.16 35.23
N ASP A 125 -26.09 -22.37 35.98
CA ASP A 125 -25.86 -20.92 36.09
C ASP A 125 -24.53 -20.56 36.77
N GLU A 126 -24.07 -21.37 37.74
CA GLU A 126 -22.79 -21.17 38.43
C GLU A 126 -21.59 -21.40 37.49
N GLU A 127 -21.65 -22.45 36.66
CA GLU A 127 -20.61 -22.72 35.67
C GLU A 127 -20.55 -21.61 34.60
N ARG A 128 -21.71 -21.12 34.16
CA ARG A 128 -21.79 -20.00 33.20
C ARG A 128 -21.16 -18.74 33.78
N ALA A 129 -21.40 -18.44 35.06
CA ALA A 129 -20.78 -17.31 35.74
C ALA A 129 -19.25 -17.47 35.90
N GLN A 130 -18.76 -18.69 36.10
CA GLN A 130 -17.32 -18.96 36.14
C GLN A 130 -16.66 -18.82 34.76
N ILE A 131 -17.28 -19.35 33.72
CA ILE A 131 -16.79 -19.23 32.33
C ILE A 131 -16.79 -17.76 31.89
N GLN A 132 -17.81 -16.99 32.28
CA GLN A 132 -17.86 -15.56 31.97
C GLN A 132 -16.72 -14.78 32.65
N ARG A 133 -16.42 -15.08 33.91
CA ARG A 133 -15.25 -14.51 34.61
C ARG A 133 -13.94 -14.86 33.89
N GLU A 134 -13.78 -16.10 33.45
CA GLU A 134 -12.59 -16.53 32.71
C GLU A 134 -12.44 -15.79 31.36
N ILE A 135 -13.56 -15.51 30.68
CA ILE A 135 -13.57 -14.69 29.46
C ILE A 135 -13.13 -13.25 29.77
N ASP A 136 -13.67 -12.66 30.83
CA ASP A 136 -13.38 -11.27 31.21
C ASP A 136 -11.90 -11.10 31.61
N ASP A 137 -11.37 -12.04 32.40
CA ASP A 137 -9.95 -12.07 32.78
C ASP A 137 -9.03 -12.22 31.55
N HIS A 138 -9.41 -13.09 30.60
CA HIS A 138 -8.66 -13.26 29.37
C HIS A 138 -8.59 -11.95 28.55
N HIS A 139 -9.71 -11.23 28.44
CA HIS A 139 -9.75 -9.94 27.76
C HIS A 139 -8.96 -8.86 28.50
N ALA A 140 -9.11 -8.77 29.82
CA ALA A 140 -8.37 -7.81 30.64
C ALA A 140 -6.85 -8.02 30.50
N HIS A 141 -6.40 -9.27 30.52
CA HIS A 141 -4.98 -9.59 30.34
C HIS A 141 -4.49 -9.20 28.93
N ALA A 142 -5.29 -9.45 27.89
CA ALA A 142 -4.95 -9.03 26.55
C ALA A 142 -4.81 -7.50 26.46
N ASP A 143 -5.75 -6.74 27.02
CA ASP A 143 -5.72 -5.27 27.03
C ASP A 143 -4.48 -4.72 27.74
N VAL A 144 -4.13 -5.27 28.90
CA VAL A 144 -2.90 -4.90 29.64
C VAL A 144 -1.67 -5.11 28.77
N THR A 145 -1.53 -6.28 28.12
CA THR A 145 -0.38 -6.54 27.25
C THR A 145 -0.31 -5.60 26.03
N TYR A 146 -1.46 -5.18 25.49
CA TYR A 146 -1.51 -4.20 24.41
C TYR A 146 -1.06 -2.80 24.87
N LEU A 147 -1.51 -2.38 26.05
CA LEU A 147 -1.13 -1.10 26.64
C LEU A 147 0.38 -1.07 26.92
N GLN A 148 0.93 -2.10 27.56
CA GLN A 148 2.37 -2.24 27.81
C GLN A 148 3.19 -2.16 26.52
N LYS A 149 2.82 -2.92 25.47
CA LYS A 149 3.49 -2.85 24.16
C LYS A 149 3.42 -1.48 23.50
N LYS A 150 2.32 -0.75 23.70
CA LYS A 150 2.15 0.61 23.18
C LYS A 150 3.05 1.59 23.91
N GLU A 151 3.15 1.48 25.23
CA GLU A 151 4.03 2.28 26.07
C GLU A 151 5.49 2.00 25.76
N GLU A 152 5.89 0.74 25.63
CA GLU A 152 7.23 0.34 25.19
C GLU A 152 7.57 0.97 23.84
N LYS A 153 6.71 0.81 22.82
CA LYS A 153 6.92 1.45 21.50
C LYS A 153 7.01 2.97 21.60
N GLY A 154 6.21 3.59 22.45
CA GLY A 154 6.27 5.04 22.72
C GLY A 154 7.59 5.43 23.37
N SER A 155 8.07 4.65 24.33
CA SER A 155 9.34 4.82 25.03
C SER A 155 10.53 4.66 24.08
N PHE A 156 10.58 3.58 23.29
CA PHE A 156 11.59 3.36 22.26
C PHE A 156 11.62 4.50 21.23
N LYS A 157 10.46 5.04 20.85
CA LYS A 157 10.37 6.20 19.94
C LYS A 157 10.87 7.49 20.60
N LYS A 158 10.67 7.65 21.91
CA LYS A 158 11.13 8.81 22.70
C LYS A 158 12.63 8.75 23.02
N LEU A 159 13.20 7.55 23.19
CA LEU A 159 14.64 7.29 23.25
C LEU A 159 15.32 7.61 21.91
N ALA A 160 14.79 7.08 20.80
CA ALA A 160 15.31 7.37 19.45
C ALA A 160 15.26 8.86 19.06
N LEU A 161 14.37 9.65 19.65
CA LEU A 161 14.30 11.11 19.45
C LEU A 161 15.29 11.90 20.33
N ARG A 162 15.79 11.31 21.42
CA ARG A 162 16.76 11.95 22.33
C ARG A 162 18.20 11.78 21.87
N ASP A 163 18.52 10.69 21.19
CA ASP A 163 19.88 10.39 20.73
C ASP A 163 20.31 11.14 19.47
N VAL A 164 19.39 11.86 18.79
CA VAL A 164 19.74 12.66 17.59
C VAL A 164 20.35 14.03 17.95
N SER A 165 20.31 14.44 19.23
CA SER A 165 20.69 15.82 19.63
C SER A 165 22.06 15.94 20.32
N LYS A 166 22.79 14.84 20.53
CA LYS A 166 24.08 14.87 21.23
C LYS A 166 25.15 14.09 20.45
N GLU A 167 26.13 14.86 19.97
CA GLU A 167 27.47 14.45 19.52
C GLU A 167 27.61 13.62 18.22
N THR A 168 27.77 14.33 17.11
CA THR A 168 28.84 13.99 16.14
C THR A 168 29.82 15.14 16.06
N THR A 169 30.63 15.32 17.10
CA THR A 169 31.93 15.98 17.00
C THR A 169 32.85 15.03 16.24
N ILE A 170 33.17 15.40 15.00
CA ILE A 170 34.10 14.65 14.13
C ILE A 170 35.50 14.78 14.71
N VAL A 171 35.97 13.77 15.44
CA VAL A 171 37.38 13.66 15.81
C VAL A 171 38.14 13.14 14.59
N LYS A 172 38.94 14.00 13.94
CA LYS A 172 39.86 13.59 12.87
C LYS A 172 40.94 12.69 13.46
N VAL A 173 40.92 11.41 13.10
CA VAL A 173 42.01 10.47 13.40
C VAL A 173 43.15 10.74 12.40
N PRO A 174 44.41 10.93 12.85
CA PRO A 174 45.53 11.19 11.96
C PRO A 174 45.89 9.97 11.08
N PRO A 175 46.49 10.17 9.89
CA PRO A 175 46.82 9.09 8.97
C PRO A 175 47.95 8.21 9.52
N PHE A 176 47.77 6.89 9.39
CA PHE A 176 48.72 5.85 9.74
C PHE A 176 50.03 6.00 8.92
N GLU A 177 51.11 6.41 9.57
CA GLU A 177 52.46 6.45 8.99
C GLU A 177 52.94 5.02 8.68
N ARG A 178 53.27 4.78 7.42
CA ARG A 178 53.77 3.50 6.91
C ARG A 178 55.29 3.48 7.11
N ALA A 179 55.74 2.79 8.15
CA ALA A 179 57.16 2.55 8.38
C ALA A 179 57.76 1.78 7.19
N LEU A 180 58.79 2.38 6.61
CA LEU A 180 59.69 1.83 5.61
C LEU A 180 60.64 0.89 6.37
N GLU A 181 60.46 -0.43 6.22
CA GLU A 181 61.53 -1.38 6.53
C GLU A 181 62.29 -1.67 5.25
N GLU A 182 63.56 -1.26 5.26
CA GLU A 182 64.59 -1.60 4.31
C GLU A 182 64.67 -3.12 4.11
N LYS A 183 64.65 -3.55 2.85
CA LYS A 183 65.45 -4.68 2.35
C LYS A 183 65.52 -4.63 0.82
N LEU A 184 66.70 -4.17 0.37
CA LEU A 184 67.28 -4.16 -0.99
C LEU A 184 66.81 -3.07 -1.95
#